data_AF-F0SJD6-F1
#
_entry.id   AF-F0SJD6-F1
#
_cell.length_a   1.000
_cell.length_b   1.000
_cell.length_c   1.000
_cell.angle_alpha   90.00
_cell.angle_beta   90.00
_cell.angle_gamma   90.00
#
_symmetry.space_group_name_H-M   'P 1'
#
loop_
_entity.id
_entity.type
_entity.pdbx_description
1 polymer ?
#
loop_
_entity_poly.entity_id
_entity_poly.type
_entity_poly.pdbx_seq_one_letter_code
_entity_poly.pdbx_strand_id
1 'polypeptide(L)'
;MQTISTQVIQAFQTGKASFEQVYRAKQAVLNSELALAEDVQARIEILEQHVALAKQFEENTARSFQLGETTQDAVLKARIDRLDAEISLVKAQDQLRD
;
A
#
# COMPACT_ATOMS: atom_id res chain seq x y z
N MET A 1 5.66 11.69 -10.49
CA MET A 1 4.86 11.16 -9.36
C MET A 1 5.68 10.86 -8.12
N GLN A 2 6.89 10.31 -8.25
CA GLN A 2 7.80 10.06 -7.12
C GLN A 2 8.03 11.27 -6.20
N THR A 3 8.01 12.50 -6.73
CA THR A 3 8.23 13.73 -5.95
C THR A 3 7.27 13.91 -4.76
N ILE A 4 5.99 13.55 -4.91
CA ILE A 4 5.00 13.70 -3.83
C ILE A 4 5.26 12.68 -2.72
N SER A 5 5.52 11.42 -3.08
CA SER A 5 5.88 10.37 -2.11
C SER A 5 7.15 10.73 -1.35
N THR A 6 8.18 11.22 -2.05
CA THR A 6 9.44 11.67 -1.43
C THR A 6 9.21 12.82 -0.44
N GLN A 7 8.40 13.81 -0.79
CA GLN A 7 8.09 14.93 0.11
C GLN A 7 7.35 14.47 1.37
N VAL A 8 6.40 13.55 1.24
CA VAL A 8 5.65 13.02 2.38
C VAL A 8 6.54 12.16 3.28
N ILE A 9 7.46 11.38 2.71
CA ILE A 9 8.47 10.62 3.47
C ILE A 9 9.39 11.56 4.26
N GLN A 10 9.87 12.64 3.64
CA GLN A 10 10.70 13.65 4.33
C GLN A 10 9.92 14.38 5.44
N ALA A 11 8.63 14.68 5.20
CA ALA A 11 7.76 15.25 6.22
C ALA A 11 7.56 14.27 7.39
N PHE A 12 7.41 12.98 7.13
CA PHE A 12 7.31 11.95 8.17
C PHE A 12 8.58 11.85 9.02
N GLN A 13 9.76 11.87 8.40
CA GLN A 13 11.05 11.86 9.11
C GLN A 13 11.23 13.06 10.04
N THR A 14 10.57 14.18 9.75
CA THR A 14 10.60 15.40 10.59
C THR A 14 9.39 15.52 11.52
N GLY A 15 8.57 14.47 11.64
CA GLY A 15 7.36 14.44 12.49
C GLY A 15 6.19 15.28 11.98
N LYS A 16 6.26 15.77 10.73
CA LYS A 16 5.26 16.63 10.11
C LYS A 16 4.24 15.88 9.24
N ALA A 17 4.35 14.56 9.15
CA ALA A 17 3.37 13.70 8.52
C ALA A 17 3.14 12.43 9.36
N SER A 18 1.98 11.81 9.21
CA SER A 18 1.66 10.51 9.81
C SER A 18 2.13 9.37 8.92
N PHE A 19 2.23 8.18 9.51
CA PHE A 19 2.53 6.96 8.74
C PHE A 19 1.44 6.65 7.71
N GLU A 20 0.17 6.94 8.01
CA GLU A 20 -0.93 6.82 7.06
C GLU A 20 -0.74 7.72 5.83
N GLN A 21 -0.28 8.96 6.02
CA GLN A 21 0.00 9.85 4.89
C GLN A 21 1.11 9.28 4.00
N VAL A 22 2.16 8.70 4.59
CA VAL A 22 3.22 8.00 3.84
C VAL A 22 2.65 6.82 3.06
N TYR A 23 1.82 6.01 3.70
CA TYR A 23 1.15 4.88 3.06
C TYR A 23 0.33 5.33 1.84
N ARG A 24 -0.56 6.32 2.01
CA ARG A 24 -1.40 6.84 0.92
C ARG A 24 -0.58 7.43 -0.22
N ALA A 25 0.52 8.14 0.09
CA ALA A 25 1.39 8.69 -0.94
C ALA A 25 2.10 7.60 -1.76
N LYS A 26 2.60 6.55 -1.10
CA LYS A 26 3.20 5.39 -1.79
C LYS A 26 2.16 4.62 -2.61
N GLN A 27 0.97 4.39 -2.04
CA GLN A 27 -0.14 3.73 -2.73
C GLN A 27 -0.54 4.49 -4.00
N ALA A 28 -0.59 5.82 -3.96
CA ALA A 28 -0.90 6.65 -5.14
C ALA A 28 0.15 6.52 -6.26
N VAL A 29 1.44 6.42 -5.91
CA VAL A 29 2.52 6.17 -6.88
C VAL A 29 2.33 4.79 -7.52
N LEU A 30 2.18 3.74 -6.70
CA LEU A 30 2.00 2.37 -7.21
C LEU A 30 0.72 2.22 -8.04
N ASN A 31 -0.38 2.90 -7.69
CA ASN A 31 -1.60 2.92 -8.52
C ASN A 31 -1.35 3.52 -9.90
N SER A 32 -0.50 4.55 -9.95
CA SER A 32 -0.21 5.23 -11.21
C SER A 32 0.79 4.44 -12.05
N GLU A 33 1.75 3.76 -11.43
CA GLU A 33 2.63 2.79 -12.09
C GLU A 33 1.80 1.62 -12.65
N LEU A 34 0.85 1.10 -11.87
CA LEU A 34 -0.04 0.02 -12.31
C LEU A 34 -0.90 0.43 -13.51
N ALA A 35 -1.32 1.70 -13.58
CA ALA A 35 -2.07 2.24 -14.72
C ALA A 35 -1.22 2.36 -16.00
N LEU A 36 0.11 2.46 -15.87
CA LEU A 36 1.06 2.57 -16.98
C LEU A 36 1.66 1.21 -17.39
N ALA A 37 1.44 0.15 -16.60
CA ALA A 37 2.00 -1.16 -16.88
C ALA A 37 1.41 -1.78 -18.15
N GLU A 38 2.27 -1.99 -19.14
CA GLU A 38 1.88 -2.43 -20.50
C GLU A 38 1.71 -3.95 -20.62
N ASP A 39 2.45 -4.72 -19.81
CA ASP A 39 2.40 -6.18 -19.81
C ASP A 39 1.97 -6.75 -18.46
N VAL A 40 1.51 -8.00 -18.48
CA VAL A 40 1.00 -8.69 -17.30
C VAL A 40 2.09 -8.93 -16.25
N GLN A 41 3.35 -9.13 -16.67
CA GLN A 41 4.46 -9.36 -15.76
C GLN A 41 4.78 -8.11 -14.94
N ALA A 42 4.88 -6.94 -15.59
CA ALA A 42 5.06 -5.65 -14.94
C ALA A 42 3.89 -5.33 -14.00
N ARG A 43 2.64 -5.65 -14.39
CA ARG A 43 1.47 -5.51 -13.51
C ARG A 43 1.61 -6.36 -12.25
N ILE A 44 2.05 -7.61 -12.38
CA ILE A 44 2.27 -8.52 -11.24
C ILE A 44 3.33 -7.93 -10.30
N GLU A 45 4.47 -7.48 -10.80
CA GLU A 45 5.55 -6.90 -9.97
C GLU A 45 5.08 -5.66 -9.20
N ILE A 46 4.27 -4.80 -9.80
CA ILE A 46 3.69 -3.63 -9.13
C ILE A 46 2.64 -4.05 -8.08
N LEU A 47 1.82 -5.06 -8.39
CA LEU A 47 0.83 -5.61 -7.45
C LEU A 47 1.49 -6.30 -6.24
N GLU A 48 2.63 -6.96 -6.43
CA GLU A 48 3.45 -7.49 -5.31
C GLU A 48 3.92 -6.37 -4.38
N GLN A 49 4.34 -5.23 -4.94
CA GLN A 49 4.71 -4.05 -4.16
C GLN A 49 3.51 -3.45 -3.40
N HIS A 50 2.32 -3.42 -4.01
CA HIS A 50 1.08 -3.03 -3.32
C HIS A 50 0.79 -3.94 -2.13
N VAL A 51 0.88 -5.25 -2.31
CA VAL A 51 0.67 -6.23 -1.23
C VAL A 51 1.68 -6.03 -0.10
N ALA A 52 2.96 -5.85 -0.42
CA ALA A 52 4.00 -5.61 0.57
C ALA A 52 3.75 -4.32 1.36
N LEU A 53 3.37 -3.22 0.68
CA LEU A 53 3.04 -1.95 1.30
C LEU A 53 1.80 -2.07 2.21
N ALA A 54 0.74 -2.74 1.76
CA ALA A 54 -0.48 -2.93 2.53
C ALA A 54 -0.27 -3.82 3.76
N LYS A 55 0.58 -4.86 3.67
CA LYS A 55 1.00 -5.67 4.82
C LYS A 55 1.69 -4.82 5.90
N GLN A 56 2.67 -4.01 5.50
CA GLN A 56 3.35 -3.09 6.43
C GLN A 56 2.36 -2.11 7.08
N PHE A 57 1.37 -1.64 6.32
CA PHE A 57 0.35 -0.74 6.85
C PHE A 57 -0.59 -1.42 7.85
N GLU A 58 -1.07 -2.63 7.56
CA GLU A 58 -1.87 -3.43 8.50
C GLU A 58 -1.08 -3.70 9.79
N GLU A 59 0.18 -4.14 9.68
CA GLU A 59 1.03 -4.44 10.84
C GLU A 59 1.24 -3.21 11.74
N ASN A 60 1.54 -2.05 11.15
CA ASN A 60 1.71 -0.83 11.92
C ASN A 60 0.40 -0.38 12.58
N THR A 61 -0.72 -0.48 11.86
CA THR A 61 -2.04 -0.10 12.38
C THR A 61 -2.47 -1.03 13.53
N ALA A 62 -2.21 -2.33 13.40
CA ALA A 62 -2.43 -3.30 14.46
C ALA A 62 -1.58 -3.01 15.69
N ARG A 63 -0.31 -2.60 15.50
CA ARG A 63 0.56 -2.19 16.61
C ARG A 63 0.03 -0.94 17.31
N SER A 64 -0.35 0.10 16.57
CA SER A 64 -0.96 1.30 17.16
C SER A 64 -2.26 0.99 17.90
N PHE A 65 -3.04 0.01 17.44
CA PHE A 65 -4.26 -0.42 18.16
C PHE A 65 -3.91 -1.06 19.50
N GLN A 66 -2.88 -1.92 19.54
CA GLN A 66 -2.39 -2.52 20.79
C GLN A 66 -1.87 -1.47 21.78
N LEU A 67 -1.35 -0.35 21.28
CA LEU A 67 -0.90 0.79 22.08
C LEU A 67 -2.03 1.76 22.47
N GLY A 68 -3.27 1.55 21.98
CA GLY A 68 -4.41 2.43 22.23
C GLY A 68 -4.40 3.73 21.42
N GLU A 69 -3.58 3.81 20.37
CA GLU A 69 -3.38 5.02 19.55
C GLU A 69 -4.34 5.09 18.34
N THR A 70 -5.05 4.00 18.04
CA THR A 70 -6.03 3.93 16.96
C THR A 70 -7.18 2.98 17.30
N THR A 71 -8.14 2.84 16.40
CA THR A 71 -9.35 2.05 16.61
C THR A 71 -9.26 0.66 15.95
N GLN A 72 -10.10 -0.27 16.42
CA GLN A 72 -10.25 -1.57 15.77
C GLN A 72 -10.76 -1.44 14.32
N ASP A 73 -11.62 -0.46 14.06
CA ASP A 73 -12.10 -0.13 12.70
C ASP A 73 -10.95 0.22 11.75
N ALA A 74 -9.95 0.98 12.22
CA ALA A 74 -8.76 1.29 11.43
C ALA A 74 -7.96 0.03 11.06
N VAL A 75 -7.82 -0.92 11.99
CA VAL A 75 -7.17 -2.22 11.74
C VAL A 75 -7.94 -3.02 10.68
N LEU A 76 -9.28 -3.05 10.77
CA LEU A 76 -10.11 -3.75 9.79
C LEU A 76 -10.01 -3.10 8.40
N LYS A 77 -9.99 -1.77 8.31
CA LYS A 77 -9.77 -1.06 7.05
C LYS A 77 -8.40 -1.36 6.44
N ALA A 78 -7.33 -1.36 7.24
CA ALA A 78 -6.00 -1.71 6.74
C ALA A 78 -5.93 -3.17 6.23
N ARG A 79 -6.66 -4.09 6.89
CA ARG A 79 -6.80 -5.47 6.43
C ARG A 79 -7.57 -5.58 5.11
N ILE A 80 -8.64 -4.81 4.93
CA ILE A 80 -9.40 -4.73 3.67
C ILE A 80 -8.46 -4.28 2.55
N ASP A 81 -7.71 -3.18 2.77
CA ASP A 81 -6.75 -2.65 1.79
C ASP A 81 -5.70 -3.72 1.40
N ARG A 82 -5.22 -4.54 2.35
CA ARG A 82 -4.32 -5.67 2.06
C ARG A 82 -5.00 -6.75 1.22
N LEU A 83 -6.21 -7.18 1.60
CA LEU A 83 -6.93 -8.24 0.90
C LEU A 83 -7.26 -7.83 -0.55
N ASP A 84 -7.65 -6.59 -0.79
CA ASP A 84 -7.91 -6.07 -2.13
C ASP A 84 -6.65 -6.09 -3.02
N ALA A 85 -5.49 -5.75 -2.44
CA ALA A 85 -4.21 -5.85 -3.14
C ALA A 85 -3.86 -7.32 -3.48
N GLU A 86 -4.07 -8.25 -2.54
CA GLU A 86 -3.81 -9.68 -2.76
C GLU A 86 -4.74 -10.30 -3.81
N ILE A 87 -6.03 -9.96 -3.78
CA ILE A 87 -6.99 -10.41 -4.80
C ILE A 87 -6.58 -9.90 -6.18
N SER A 88 -6.15 -8.64 -6.27
CA SER A 88 -5.71 -8.04 -7.54
C SER A 88 -4.47 -8.74 -8.09
N LEU A 89 -3.51 -9.06 -7.21
CA LEU A 89 -2.31 -9.83 -7.57
C LEU A 89 -2.67 -11.23 -8.10
N VAL A 90 -3.51 -11.97 -7.38
CA VAL A 90 -3.93 -13.32 -7.79
C VAL A 90 -4.61 -13.28 -9.16
N LYS A 91 -5.50 -12.32 -9.40
CA LYS A 91 -6.15 -12.15 -10.70
C LYS A 91 -5.15 -11.92 -11.84
N ALA A 92 -4.12 -11.11 -11.61
CA ALA A 92 -3.09 -10.87 -12.63
C ALA A 92 -2.21 -12.11 -12.86
N GLN A 93 -1.91 -12.87 -11.80
CA GLN A 93 -1.16 -14.13 -11.90
C GLN A 93 -1.96 -15.20 -12.66
N ASP A 94 -3.26 -15.28 -12.46
CA ASP A 94 -4.11 -16.21 -13.21
C ASP A 94 -4.20 -15.80 -14.70
N GLN A 95 -4.30 -14.51 -14.99
CA GLN A 95 -4.24 -13.99 -16.38
C GLN A 95 -2.93 -14.32 -17.12
N LEU A 96 -1.81 -14.50 -16.40
CA LEU A 96 -0.54 -14.89 -17.01
C LEU A 96 -0.47 -16.38 -17.33
N ARG A 97 -1.29 -17.21 -16.66
CA ARG A 97 -1.30 -18.67 -16.80
C ARG A 97 -2.19 -19.15 -17.94
N ASP A 98 -3.19 -18.35 -18.30
CA ASP A 98 -4.10 -18.56 -19.44
C ASP A 98 -3.45 -18.16 -20.78
#